data_AF-A0A4D4KS34-F1
#
_entry.id   AF-A0A4D4KS34-F1
#
_cell.length_a   1.000
_cell.length_b   1.000
_cell.length_c   1.000
_cell.angle_alpha   90.00
_cell.angle_beta   90.00
_cell.angle_gamma   90.00
#
_symmetry.space_group_name_H-M   'P 1'
#
loop_
_entity.id
_entity.type
_entity.pdbx_description
1 polymer ?
#
loop_
_entity_poly.entity_id
_entity_poly.type
_entity_poly.pdbx_seq_one_letter_code
_entity_poly.pdbx_strand_id
1 'polypeptide(L)'
;MIPRLPGPIAGMGPWIASSAPYLAGLLLGAGAAALWLAVRRAQRVREALADRVRVELIPTATFNPGEGEVTRWAHQLARIRFAASSTPSRGAAARIRYSATNGKMRCYLEGPAAAAAVLSMPGFAEVDVRTDRGTKSITPVRFPDPAQREGERQ
;
A
#
# COMPACT_ATOMS: atom_id res chain seq x y z
N MET A 1 30.31 -67.35 20.92
CA MET A 1 31.33 -66.48 20.29
C MET A 1 30.57 -65.41 19.52
N ILE A 2 30.43 -64.21 20.07
CA ILE A 2 29.61 -63.11 19.50
C ILE A 2 30.58 -61.99 19.09
N PRO A 3 30.61 -61.52 17.84
CA PRO A 3 31.48 -60.44 17.42
C PRO A 3 30.97 -59.11 17.97
N ARG A 4 31.86 -58.38 18.67
CA ARG A 4 31.62 -57.04 19.18
C ARG A 4 31.80 -56.05 18.02
N LEU A 5 30.71 -55.42 17.57
CA LEU A 5 30.76 -54.37 16.55
C LEU A 5 31.50 -53.14 17.09
N PRO A 6 32.49 -52.56 16.38
CA PRO A 6 33.09 -51.30 16.74
C PRO A 6 32.10 -50.16 16.47
N GLY A 7 31.59 -49.53 17.52
CA GLY A 7 30.65 -48.41 17.38
C GLY A 7 31.36 -47.13 16.89
N PRO A 8 30.99 -46.54 15.74
CA PRO A 8 31.60 -45.31 15.23
C PRO A 8 31.09 -44.01 15.92
N ILE A 9 30.42 -44.12 17.06
CA ILE A 9 29.82 -42.98 17.77
C ILE A 9 30.74 -42.32 18.81
N ALA A 10 31.91 -42.89 19.09
CA ALA A 10 32.81 -42.41 20.15
C ALA A 10 33.57 -41.11 19.82
N GLY A 11 33.50 -40.59 18.59
CA GLY A 11 34.32 -39.45 18.13
C GLY A 11 33.58 -38.12 17.90
N MET A 12 32.24 -38.09 17.93
CA MET A 12 31.46 -36.89 17.58
C MET A 12 31.21 -35.92 18.75
N GLY A 13 31.34 -36.38 20.00
CA GLY A 13 31.12 -35.56 21.19
C GLY A 13 32.00 -34.30 21.32
N PRO A 14 33.32 -34.36 21.05
CA PRO A 14 34.20 -33.19 21.22
C PRO A 14 33.96 -32.09 20.16
N TRP A 15 33.60 -32.49 18.93
CA TRP A 15 33.32 -31.56 17.84
C TRP A 15 32.04 -30.76 18.08
N ILE A 16 31.01 -31.39 18.66
CA ILE A 16 29.75 -30.73 19.05
C ILE A 16 30.00 -29.75 20.22
N ALA A 17 30.83 -30.14 21.19
CA ALA A 17 31.18 -29.27 22.32
C ALA A 17 31.99 -28.03 21.89
N SER A 18 32.94 -28.19 20.96
CA SER A 18 33.76 -27.08 20.48
C SER A 18 33.01 -26.09 19.58
N SER A 19 31.92 -26.51 18.93
CA SER A 19 31.12 -25.67 18.04
C SER A 19 29.90 -25.04 18.73
N ALA A 20 29.60 -25.46 19.97
CA ALA A 20 28.53 -24.90 20.80
C ALA A 20 28.52 -23.35 20.89
N PRO A 21 29.64 -22.62 21.12
CA PRO A 21 29.60 -21.17 21.22
C PRO A 21 29.27 -20.48 19.89
N TYR A 22 29.69 -21.06 18.76
CA TYR A 22 29.38 -20.52 17.44
C TYR A 22 27.91 -20.72 17.08
N LEU A 23 27.34 -21.88 17.40
CA LEU A 23 25.91 -22.14 17.23
C LEU A 23 25.07 -21.22 18.11
N ALA A 24 25.47 -21.00 19.37
CA ALA A 24 24.80 -20.06 20.27
C ALA A 24 24.85 -18.62 19.72
N GLY A 25 26.02 -18.17 19.26
CA GLY A 25 26.17 -16.85 18.63
C GLY A 25 25.34 -16.70 17.36
N LEU A 26 25.27 -17.73 16.52
CA LEU A 26 24.48 -17.72 15.29
C LEU A 26 22.98 -17.69 15.59
N LEU A 27 22.51 -18.45 16.59
CA LEU A 27 21.10 -18.42 17.01
C LEU A 27 20.72 -17.06 17.61
N LEU A 28 21.59 -16.45 18.42
CA LEU A 28 21.36 -15.11 18.96
C LEU A 28 21.34 -14.05 17.86
N GLY A 29 22.29 -14.10 16.93
CA GLY A 29 22.34 -13.21 15.78
C GLY A 29 21.12 -13.35 14.87
N ALA A 30 20.74 -14.58 14.55
CA ALA A 30 19.55 -14.89 13.75
C ALA A 30 18.27 -14.43 14.46
N GLY A 31 18.16 -14.67 15.77
CA GLY A 31 17.04 -14.21 16.59
C GLY A 31 16.92 -12.68 16.61
N ALA A 32 18.04 -11.97 16.82
CA ALA A 32 18.07 -10.51 16.79
C ALA A 32 17.71 -9.96 15.41
N ALA A 33 18.23 -10.55 14.33
CA ALA A 33 17.90 -10.15 12.96
C ALA A 33 16.41 -10.39 12.64
N ALA A 34 15.85 -11.52 13.06
CA ALA A 34 14.43 -11.83 12.91
C ALA A 34 13.55 -10.84 13.68
N LEU A 35 13.91 -10.51 14.92
CA LEU A 35 13.20 -9.53 15.74
C LEU A 35 13.24 -8.13 15.10
N TRP A 36 14.42 -7.71 14.63
CA TRP A 36 14.59 -6.43 13.96
C TRP A 36 13.79 -6.33 12.67
N LEU A 37 13.77 -7.40 11.85
CA LEU A 37 12.93 -7.48 10.66
C LEU A 37 11.43 -7.42 11.01
N ALA A 38 11.00 -8.10 12.07
CA ALA A 38 9.62 -8.08 12.53
C ALA A 38 9.20 -6.67 12.99
N VAL A 39 10.03 -5.99 13.78
CA VAL A 39 9.78 -4.62 14.25
C VAL A 39 9.73 -3.65 13.07
N ARG A 40 10.70 -3.72 12.13
CA ARG A 40 10.69 -2.88 10.92
C ARG A 40 9.45 -3.12 10.06
N ARG A 41 9.02 -4.38 9.91
CA ARG A 41 7.77 -4.69 9.20
C ARG A 41 6.56 -4.10 9.92
N ALA A 42 6.48 -4.23 11.24
CA ALA A 42 5.38 -3.68 12.03
C ALA A 42 5.33 -2.14 11.96
N GLN A 43 6.48 -1.47 12.02
CA GLN A 43 6.56 -0.01 11.86
C GLN A 43 6.08 0.44 10.49
N ARG A 44 6.53 -0.20 9.40
CA ARG A 44 6.06 0.12 8.04
C ARG A 44 4.57 -0.14 7.84
N VAL A 45 4.02 -1.19 8.48
CA VAL A 45 2.57 -1.42 8.50
C VAL A 45 1.86 -0.25 9.19
N ARG A 46 2.34 0.18 10.36
CA ARG A 46 1.75 1.29 11.12
C ARG A 46 1.83 2.61 10.37
N GLU A 47 2.98 2.94 9.79
CA GLU A 47 3.16 4.14 8.96
C GLU A 47 2.25 4.13 7.74
N ALA A 48 2.15 3.00 7.03
CA ALA A 48 1.25 2.87 5.88
C ALA A 48 -0.24 2.92 6.25
N LEU A 49 -0.59 2.57 7.48
CA LEU A 49 -1.95 2.73 8.02
C LEU A 49 -2.21 4.17 8.47
N ALA A 50 -1.19 4.86 9.01
CA ALA A 50 -1.27 6.25 9.44
C ALA A 50 -1.35 7.23 8.26
N ASP A 51 -0.63 6.96 7.16
CA ASP A 51 -0.61 7.80 5.95
C ASP A 51 -1.69 7.40 4.92
N ARG A 52 -2.85 6.92 5.40
CA ARG A 52 -3.99 6.65 4.51
C ARG A 52 -4.66 7.95 4.09
N VAL A 53 -4.81 8.12 2.78
CA VAL A 53 -5.55 9.24 2.21
C VAL A 53 -7.01 8.87 2.11
N ARG A 54 -7.86 9.81 2.53
CA ARG A 54 -9.33 9.70 2.49
C ARG A 54 -9.90 10.66 1.48
N VAL A 55 -10.79 10.14 0.65
CA VAL A 55 -11.46 10.89 -0.41
C VAL A 55 -12.96 10.67 -0.25
N GLU A 56 -13.72 11.74 -0.20
CA GLU A 56 -15.18 11.73 -0.17
C GLU A 56 -15.72 11.69 -1.60
N LEU A 57 -16.65 10.78 -1.85
CA LEU A 57 -17.38 10.63 -3.11
C LEU A 57 -18.80 11.12 -2.89
N ILE A 58 -19.19 12.16 -3.64
CA ILE A 58 -20.51 12.79 -3.55
C ILE A 58 -21.26 12.49 -4.85
N PRO A 59 -22.22 11.56 -4.84
CA PRO A 59 -23.06 11.32 -6.01
C PRO A 59 -24.00 12.50 -6.22
N THR A 60 -24.24 12.85 -7.48
CA THR A 60 -25.33 13.76 -7.86
C THR A 60 -26.69 13.05 -7.72
N ALA A 61 -27.78 13.83 -7.74
CA ALA A 61 -29.13 13.30 -7.59
C ALA A 61 -29.58 12.38 -8.74
N THR A 62 -28.85 12.38 -9.87
CA THR A 62 -29.14 11.58 -11.07
C THR A 62 -28.30 10.32 -11.17
N PHE A 63 -27.37 10.10 -10.23
CA PHE A 63 -26.37 9.05 -10.32
C PHE A 63 -27.01 7.65 -10.46
N ASN A 64 -26.90 7.08 -11.66
CA ASN A 64 -27.35 5.72 -11.97
C ASN A 64 -26.34 5.05 -12.92
N PRO A 65 -25.26 4.47 -12.38
CA PRO A 65 -24.17 3.95 -13.20
C PRO A 65 -24.60 2.69 -13.96
N GLY A 66 -24.20 2.60 -15.24
CA GLY A 66 -24.35 1.37 -16.00
C GLY A 66 -23.41 0.26 -15.52
N GLU A 67 -23.77 -1.01 -15.72
CA GLU A 67 -22.94 -2.16 -15.30
C GLU A 67 -21.50 -2.12 -15.87
N GLY A 68 -21.34 -1.63 -17.09
CA GLY A 68 -20.03 -1.46 -17.73
C GLY A 68 -19.16 -0.39 -17.04
N GLU A 69 -19.77 0.68 -16.54
CA GLU A 69 -19.07 1.74 -15.81
C GLU A 69 -18.62 1.24 -14.43
N VAL A 70 -19.48 0.47 -13.75
CA VAL A 70 -19.13 -0.19 -12.48
C VAL A 70 -17.94 -1.11 -12.68
N THR A 71 -17.92 -1.90 -13.75
CA THR A 71 -16.83 -2.83 -14.06
C THR A 71 -15.53 -2.08 -14.37
N ARG A 72 -15.60 -0.99 -15.14
CA ARG A 72 -14.43 -0.13 -15.44
C ARG A 72 -13.85 0.49 -14.17
N TRP A 73 -14.72 0.99 -13.30
CA TRP A 73 -14.30 1.57 -12.04
C TRP A 73 -13.68 0.52 -11.11
N ALA A 74 -14.22 -0.70 -11.06
CA ALA A 74 -13.63 -1.82 -10.33
C ALA A 74 -12.21 -2.14 -10.82
N HIS A 75 -11.98 -2.15 -12.14
CA HIS A 75 -10.64 -2.35 -12.71
C HIS A 75 -9.69 -1.20 -12.34
N GLN A 76 -10.17 0.04 -12.33
CA GLN A 76 -9.37 1.19 -11.87
C GLN A 76 -8.99 1.05 -10.39
N LEU A 77 -9.92 0.64 -9.53
CA LEU A 77 -9.65 0.38 -8.10
C LEU A 77 -8.66 -0.77 -7.91
N ALA A 78 -8.70 -1.81 -8.74
CA ALA A 78 -7.72 -2.90 -8.67
C ALA A 78 -6.27 -2.43 -8.87
N ARG A 79 -6.05 -1.32 -9.59
CA ARG A 79 -4.71 -0.73 -9.80
C ARG A 79 -4.13 -0.06 -8.56
N ILE A 80 -4.95 0.26 -7.55
CA ILE A 80 -4.50 0.83 -6.26
C ILE A 80 -3.48 -0.09 -5.59
N ARG A 81 -3.72 -1.41 -5.64
CA ARG A 81 -2.80 -2.40 -5.05
C ARG A 81 -1.44 -2.40 -5.74
N PHE A 82 -1.39 -2.18 -7.05
CA PHE A 82 -0.13 -2.11 -7.81
C PHE A 82 0.64 -0.82 -7.51
N ALA A 83 -0.05 0.31 -7.33
CA ALA A 83 0.56 1.56 -6.91
C ALA A 83 1.12 1.49 -5.47
N ALA A 84 0.60 0.56 -4.66
CA ALA A 84 1.00 0.33 -3.28
C ALA A 84 2.02 -0.83 -3.13
N SER A 85 2.79 -1.16 -4.16
CA SER A 85 3.69 -2.34 -4.22
C SER A 85 4.75 -2.40 -3.12
N SER A 86 5.16 -1.25 -2.57
CA SER A 86 6.08 -1.16 -1.41
C SER A 86 5.38 -1.31 -0.05
N THR A 87 4.04 -1.36 -0.05
CA THR A 87 3.22 -1.40 1.15
C THR A 87 2.77 -2.84 1.45
N PRO A 88 2.88 -3.31 2.71
CA PRO A 88 2.37 -4.63 3.09
C PRO A 88 0.89 -4.80 2.74
N SER A 89 0.46 -6.03 2.43
CA SER A 89 -0.88 -6.35 1.89
C SER A 89 -2.04 -5.71 2.66
N ARG A 90 -1.93 -5.60 3.99
CA ARG A 90 -2.92 -4.98 4.87
C ARG A 90 -3.02 -3.45 4.72
N GLY A 91 -1.92 -2.79 4.35
CA GLY A 91 -1.84 -1.35 4.07
C GLY A 91 -2.18 -1.00 2.61
N ALA A 92 -1.98 -1.93 1.69
CA ALA A 92 -2.23 -1.74 0.25
C ALA A 92 -3.71 -1.78 -0.14
N ALA A 93 -4.59 -2.30 0.72
CA ALA A 93 -6.01 -2.42 0.43
C ALA A 93 -6.76 -1.08 0.49
N ALA A 94 -7.47 -0.77 -0.59
CA ALA A 94 -8.50 0.26 -0.61
C ALA A 94 -9.69 -0.16 0.27
N ARG A 95 -10.32 0.79 0.95
CA ARG A 95 -11.50 0.57 1.78
C ARG A 95 -12.59 1.56 1.40
N ILE A 96 -13.82 1.08 1.32
CA ILE A 96 -15.01 1.91 1.17
C ILE A 96 -15.67 2.02 2.53
N ARG A 97 -15.95 3.25 2.97
CA ARG A 97 -16.62 3.53 4.23
C ARG A 97 -17.84 4.40 3.97
N TYR A 98 -19.00 3.89 4.34
CA TYR A 98 -20.24 4.66 4.36
C TYR A 98 -20.43 5.28 5.75
N SER A 99 -20.85 6.53 5.78
CA SER A 99 -21.25 7.20 7.02
C SER A 99 -22.48 8.04 6.75
N ALA A 100 -23.46 7.97 7.64
CA ALA A 100 -24.62 8.86 7.61
C ALA A 100 -24.39 9.95 8.66
N THR A 101 -24.41 11.21 8.25
CA THR A 101 -24.29 12.37 9.15
C THR A 101 -25.32 13.40 8.73
N ASN A 102 -26.09 13.93 9.68
CA ASN A 102 -27.14 14.91 9.43
C ASN A 102 -28.16 14.47 8.38
N GLY A 103 -28.56 13.18 8.40
CA GLY A 103 -29.51 12.61 7.45
C GLY A 103 -28.99 12.47 6.01
N LYS A 104 -27.70 12.77 5.76
CA LYS A 104 -27.05 12.61 4.44
C LYS A 104 -26.05 11.46 4.49
N MET A 105 -26.15 10.56 3.52
CA MET A 105 -25.15 9.51 3.32
C MET A 105 -23.91 10.09 2.65
N ARG A 106 -22.74 9.77 3.20
CA ARG A 106 -21.42 10.14 2.68
C ARG A 106 -20.64 8.87 2.41
N CYS A 107 -20.09 8.76 1.21
CA CYS A 107 -19.23 7.66 0.80
C CYS A 107 -17.78 8.12 0.85
N TYR A 108 -16.92 7.32 1.47
CA TYR A 108 -15.51 7.61 1.58
C TYR A 108 -14.69 6.46 1.02
N LEU A 109 -13.71 6.80 0.19
CA LEU A 109 -12.70 5.89 -0.32
C LEU A 109 -11.39 6.17 0.39
N GLU A 110 -10.83 5.15 1.03
CA GLU A 110 -9.59 5.21 1.79
C GLU A 110 -8.53 4.31 1.15
N GLY A 111 -7.32 4.81 0.97
CA GLY A 111 -6.22 4.01 0.46
C GLY A 111 -4.85 4.60 0.81
N PRO A 112 -3.76 3.90 0.46
CA PRO A 112 -2.41 4.36 0.74
C PRO A 112 -2.08 5.65 -0.02
N ALA A 113 -1.26 6.54 0.57
CA ALA A 113 -0.87 7.81 -0.06
C ALA A 113 -0.25 7.66 -1.46
N ALA A 114 0.47 6.57 -1.72
CA ALA A 114 1.01 6.25 -3.04
C ALA A 114 -0.07 6.12 -4.13
N ALA A 115 -1.31 5.79 -3.74
CA ALA A 115 -2.45 5.69 -4.63
C ALA A 115 -3.36 6.93 -4.61
N ALA A 116 -2.96 8.01 -3.93
CA ALA A 116 -3.77 9.23 -3.81
C ALA A 116 -4.26 9.76 -5.16
N ALA A 117 -3.39 9.74 -6.19
CA ALA A 117 -3.74 10.17 -7.54
C ALA A 117 -4.86 9.30 -8.16
N VAL A 118 -4.83 7.98 -7.94
CA VAL A 118 -5.86 7.06 -8.45
C VAL A 118 -7.16 7.21 -7.66
N LEU A 119 -7.07 7.49 -6.36
CA LEU A 119 -8.21 7.73 -5.48
C LEU A 119 -8.92 9.06 -5.77
N SER A 120 -8.18 10.08 -6.21
CA SER A 120 -8.72 11.40 -6.55
C SER A 120 -9.31 11.46 -7.96
N MET A 121 -9.10 10.43 -8.80
CA MET A 121 -9.66 10.40 -10.15
C MET A 121 -11.17 10.12 -10.07
N PRO A 122 -12.03 10.97 -10.66
CA PRO A 122 -13.45 10.70 -10.76
C PRO A 122 -13.67 9.41 -11.56
N GLY A 123 -14.31 8.43 -10.93
CA GLY A 123 -14.65 7.15 -11.57
C GLY A 123 -15.90 7.23 -12.44
N PHE A 124 -16.76 8.22 -12.17
CA PHE A 124 -18.02 8.46 -12.84
C PHE A 124 -18.17 9.97 -13.07
N ALA A 125 -18.79 10.36 -14.19
CA ALA A 125 -19.00 11.77 -14.52
C ALA A 125 -19.95 12.49 -13.54
N GLU A 126 -20.84 11.72 -12.92
CA GLU A 126 -21.87 12.18 -11.98
C GLU A 126 -21.46 12.06 -10.50
N VAL A 127 -20.17 11.83 -10.23
CA VAL A 127 -19.64 11.73 -8.87
C VAL A 127 -18.53 12.75 -8.67
N ASP A 128 -18.78 13.71 -7.79
CA ASP A 128 -17.77 14.66 -7.36
C ASP A 128 -16.83 14.02 -6.33
N VAL A 129 -15.55 14.32 -6.46
CA VAL A 129 -14.49 13.78 -5.62
C VAL A 129 -13.90 14.90 -4.76
N ARG A 130 -14.05 14.81 -3.45
CA ARG A 130 -13.48 15.78 -2.49
C ARG A 130 -12.37 15.12 -1.68
N THR A 131 -11.18 15.71 -1.69
CA THR A 131 -10.04 15.22 -0.91
C THR A 131 -10.00 15.92 0.46
N ASP A 132 -9.82 15.16 1.53
CA ASP A 132 -9.69 15.69 2.91
C ASP A 132 -8.33 16.38 3.14
N ARG A 133 -7.33 16.00 2.35
CA ARG A 133 -6.00 16.63 2.39
C ARG A 133 -6.10 17.98 1.67
N GLY A 134 -6.30 19.02 2.48
CA GLY A 134 -6.46 20.44 2.15
C GLY A 134 -6.06 20.81 0.73
N THR A 135 -7.04 21.31 -0.02
CA THR A 135 -6.94 22.18 -1.20
C THR A 135 -5.52 22.33 -1.76
N LYS A 136 -4.96 21.28 -2.38
CA LYS A 136 -3.84 21.49 -3.29
C LYS A 136 -4.46 21.96 -4.60
N SER A 137 -4.62 23.28 -4.73
CA SER A 137 -5.10 23.91 -5.94
C SER A 137 -4.27 23.39 -7.11
N ILE A 138 -4.88 22.57 -7.96
CA ILE A 138 -4.29 22.22 -9.25
C ILE A 138 -4.40 23.49 -10.07
N THR A 139 -3.31 24.26 -10.16
CA THR A 139 -3.23 25.42 -11.05
C THR A 139 -3.29 24.90 -12.49
N PRO A 140 -4.32 25.22 -13.28
CA PRO A 140 -4.39 24.78 -14.66
C PRO A 140 -3.22 25.41 -15.43
N VAL A 141 -2.35 24.56 -15.99
CA VAL A 141 -1.28 24.99 -16.88
C VAL A 141 -1.94 25.44 -18.19
N ARG A 142 -2.07 26.75 -18.39
CA ARG A 142 -2.41 27.30 -19.71
C ARG A 142 -1.19 27.16 -20.60
N PHE A 143 -1.33 26.37 -21.65
CA PHE A 143 -0.38 26.42 -22.76
C PHE A 143 -0.61 27.74 -23.51
N PRO A 144 0.45 28.51 -23.81
CA PRO A 144 0.32 29.71 -24.61
C PRO A 144 -0.20 29.33 -26.00
N ASP A 145 -1.18 30.09 -26.47
CA ASP A 145 -1.77 29.96 -27.80
C ASP A 145 -0.69 30.29 -28.86
N PRO A 146 -0.40 29.39 -29.82
CA PRO A 146 0.59 29.64 -30.86
C PRO A 146 0.29 30.87 -31.73
N ALA A 147 -0.96 31.38 -31.73
CA ALA A 147 -1.36 32.55 -32.51
C ALA A 147 -0.71 33.87 -32.06
N GLN A 148 -0.10 33.95 -30.86
CA GLN A 148 0.55 35.18 -30.39
C GLN A 148 2.01 35.36 -30.88
N ARG A 149 2.62 34.37 -31.54
CA ARG A 149 4.03 34.46 -31.98
C ARG A 149 4.24 35.07 -33.37
N GLU A 150 3.18 35.30 -34.14
CA GLU A 150 3.30 35.82 -35.51
C GLU A 150 3.19 37.35 -35.60
N GLY A 151 2.85 38.05 -34.50
CA GLY A 151 2.71 39.52 -34.47
C GLY A 151 3.99 40.31 -34.15
N GLU A 152 5.09 39.65 -33.75
CA GLU A 152 6.33 40.31 -33.29
C GLU A 152 7.50 40.22 -34.29
N ARG A 153 7.24 39.86 -35.56
CA ARG A 153 8.24 39.88 -36.64
C ARG A 153 7.87 40.85 -37.76
N GLN A 154 7.60 42.10 -37.42
CA GLN A 154 7.67 43.22 -38.36
C GLN A 154 8.67 44.25 -37.85
#